data_AF-A0A564SBD7-F1
#
_entry.id   AF-A0A564SBD7-F1
#
_cell.length_a   1.000
_cell.length_b   1.000
_cell.length_c   1.000
_cell.angle_alpha   90.00
_cell.angle_beta   90.00
_cell.angle_gamma   90.00
#
_symmetry.space_group_name_H-M   'P 1'
#
loop_
_entity.id
_entity.type
_entity.pdbx_description
1 polymer ?
#
loop_
_entity_poly.entity_id
_entity_poly.type
_entity_poly.pdbx_seq_one_letter_code
_entity_poly.pdbx_strand_id
1 'polypeptide(L)' 'MKAFLNMKQIPGETEQKEETVDMCKAIQEMYDDGVRQGRDELLKEQIQRKLQKKKTSDQIAEELEESVEVIEKIIKEMQ' A
#
# COMPACT_ATOMS: atom_id res chain seq x y z
N MET A 1 -65.74 -22.98 3.44
CA MET A 1 -64.27 -22.97 3.66
C MET A 1 -63.60 -22.52 2.37
N LYS A 2 -62.99 -21.34 2.35
CA LYS A 2 -62.04 -20.92 1.30
C LYS A 2 -60.72 -20.69 2.03
N ALA A 3 -59.73 -21.49 1.69
CA ALA A 3 -58.43 -21.49 2.34
C ALA A 3 -57.71 -20.16 2.06
N PHE A 4 -57.36 -19.47 3.12
CA PHE A 4 -56.44 -18.33 3.10
C PHE A 4 -55.05 -18.87 2.74
N LEU A 5 -54.57 -18.55 1.53
CA LEU A 5 -53.17 -18.77 1.19
C LEU A 5 -52.34 -17.73 1.93
N ASN A 6 -51.75 -18.16 3.04
CA ASN A 6 -50.71 -17.48 3.80
C ASN A 6 -49.57 -17.05 2.86
N MET A 7 -49.46 -15.75 2.58
CA MET A 7 -48.21 -15.17 2.12
C MET A 7 -47.24 -15.22 3.30
N LYS A 8 -46.36 -16.22 3.31
CA LYS A 8 -45.17 -16.20 4.17
C LYS A 8 -44.37 -14.96 3.77
N GLN A 9 -44.30 -13.96 4.64
CA GLN A 9 -43.23 -12.96 4.60
C GLN A 9 -41.91 -13.73 4.63
N ILE A 10 -41.08 -13.52 3.62
CA ILE A 10 -39.69 -13.96 3.62
C ILE A 10 -38.93 -12.89 4.41
N PRO A 11 -38.43 -13.15 5.64
CA PRO A 11 -37.54 -12.21 6.29
C PRO A 11 -36.14 -12.45 5.73
N GLY A 12 -35.81 -11.66 4.73
CA GLY A 12 -34.53 -11.64 4.03
C GLY A 12 -34.76 -10.71 2.86
N GLU A 13 -34.30 -9.48 2.92
CA GLU A 13 -32.89 -9.16 2.86
C GLU A 13 -32.48 -8.21 3.98
N THR A 14 -31.49 -8.59 4.78
CA THR A 14 -30.61 -7.59 5.39
C THR A 14 -30.09 -6.72 4.26
N GLU A 15 -30.35 -5.42 4.29
CA GLU A 15 -29.67 -4.42 3.46
C GLU A 15 -28.15 -4.54 3.72
N GLN A 16 -27.50 -5.48 3.04
CA GLN A 16 -26.08 -5.42 2.86
C GLN A 16 -25.89 -4.24 1.94
N LYS A 17 -25.44 -3.12 2.52
CA LYS A 17 -24.95 -1.98 1.74
C LYS A 17 -23.87 -2.53 0.83
N GLU A 18 -24.21 -2.76 -0.42
CA GLU A 18 -23.27 -3.12 -1.46
C GLU A 18 -22.38 -1.90 -1.62
N GLU A 19 -21.21 -1.91 -0.98
CA GLU A 19 -20.20 -0.89 -1.21
C GLU A 19 -19.79 -1.02 -2.68
N THR A 20 -20.29 -0.12 -3.51
CA THR A 20 -19.93 -0.06 -4.92
C THR A 20 -18.45 0.32 -5.00
N VAL A 21 -17.59 -0.68 -5.19
CA VAL A 21 -16.16 -0.46 -5.42
C VAL A 21 -15.99 0.10 -6.82
N ASP A 22 -15.47 1.33 -6.92
CA ASP A 22 -15.03 1.88 -8.19
C ASP A 22 -13.78 1.10 -8.64
N MET A 23 -13.98 0.20 -9.59
CA MET A 23 -12.93 -0.70 -10.10
C MET A 23 -11.74 0.09 -10.68
N CYS A 24 -11.98 1.23 -11.32
CA CYS A 24 -10.90 2.07 -11.84
C CYS A 24 -10.08 2.67 -10.70
N LYS A 25 -10.75 3.11 -9.63
CA LYS A 25 -10.08 3.61 -8.43
C LYS A 25 -9.24 2.53 -7.75
N ALA A 26 -9.79 1.32 -7.59
CA ALA A 26 -9.06 0.21 -6.98
C ALA A 26 -7.81 -0.18 -7.77
N ILE A 27 -7.89 -0.21 -9.11
CA ILE A 27 -6.73 -0.48 -9.97
C ILE A 27 -5.68 0.62 -9.86
N GLN A 28 -6.11 1.89 -9.81
CA GLN A 28 -5.19 3.02 -9.66
C GLN A 28 -4.45 2.96 -8.31
N GLU A 29 -5.15 2.65 -7.22
CA GLU A 29 -4.54 2.48 -5.89
C GLU A 29 -3.51 1.34 -5.90
N MET A 30 -3.83 0.20 -6.52
CA MET A 30 -2.88 -0.91 -6.66
C MET A 30 -1.63 -0.52 -7.47
N TYR A 31 -1.81 0.26 -8.54
CA TYR A 31 -0.71 0.75 -9.36
C TYR A 31 0.19 1.71 -8.57
N ASP A 32 -0.40 2.69 -7.89
CA ASP A 32 0.33 3.68 -7.10
C ASP A 32 1.09 3.03 -5.94
N ASP A 33 0.49 2.03 -5.29
CA ASP A 33 1.14 1.23 -4.27
C ASP A 33 2.35 0.45 -4.84
N GLY A 34 2.20 -0.15 -6.01
CA GLY A 34 3.30 -0.82 -6.70
C GLY A 34 4.45 0.13 -7.07
N VAL A 35 4.12 1.34 -7.55
CA VAL A 35 5.11 2.38 -7.84
C VAL A 35 5.83 2.82 -6.57
N ARG A 36 5.11 3.02 -5.46
CA ARG A 36 5.70 3.39 -4.16
C ARG A 36 6.65 2.29 -3.66
N GLN A 37 6.20 1.04 -3.67
CA GLN A 37 7.02 -0.11 -3.27
C GLN A 37 8.30 -0.21 -4.11
N GLY A 38 8.19 -0.10 -5.43
CA GLY A 38 9.36 -0.16 -6.31
C GLY A 38 10.36 0.97 -6.07
N ARG A 39 9.90 2.19 -5.74
CA ARG A 39 10.77 3.30 -5.36
C ARG A 39 11.49 3.04 -4.04
N ASP A 40 10.77 2.54 -3.03
CA ASP A 40 11.33 2.24 -1.71
C ASP A 40 12.38 1.11 -1.79
N GLU A 41 12.10 0.06 -2.55
CA GLU A 41 13.04 -1.05 -2.79
C GLU A 41 14.30 -0.59 -3.52
N LEU A 42 14.14 0.22 -4.58
CA LEU A 42 15.26 0.78 -5.33
C LEU A 42 16.13 1.68 -4.43
N LEU A 43 15.52 2.50 -3.58
CA LEU A 43 16.26 3.37 -2.66
C LEU A 43 17.07 2.54 -1.65
N LYS A 44 16.46 1.49 -1.07
CA LYS A 44 17.14 0.54 -0.18
C LYS A 44 18.34 -0.12 -0.86
N GLU A 45 18.18 -0.58 -2.09
CA GLU A 45 19.26 -1.21 -2.85
C GLU A 45 20.42 -0.23 -3.12
N GLN A 46 20.11 1.01 -3.50
CA GLN A 46 21.12 2.06 -3.71
C GLN A 46 21.90 2.38 -2.44
N ILE A 47 21.20 2.51 -1.30
CA ILE A 47 21.82 2.72 0.01
C ILE A 47 22.73 1.54 0.36
N GLN A 48 22.27 0.30 0.20
CA GLN A 48 23.07 -0.90 0.47
C GLN A 48 24.37 -0.92 -0.35
N ARG A 49 24.28 -0.66 -1.66
CA ARG A 49 25.44 -0.62 -2.58
C ARG A 49 26.43 0.47 -2.20
N LYS A 50 25.97 1.63 -1.70
CA LYS A 50 26.84 2.72 -1.25
C LYS A 50 27.47 2.44 0.12
N LEU A 51 26.76 1.80 1.04
CA LEU A 51 27.32 1.32 2.31
C LEU A 51 28.43 0.29 2.11
N GLN A 52 28.28 -0.63 1.15
CA GLN A 52 29.35 -1.57 0.76
C GLN A 52 30.61 -0.85 0.26
N LYS A 53 30.47 0.35 -0.30
CA LYS A 53 31.57 1.25 -0.70
C LYS A 53 32.08 2.12 0.45
N LYS A 54 31.65 1.86 1.70
CA LYS A 54 32.04 2.56 2.94
C LYS A 54 31.68 4.05 2.96
N LYS A 55 30.61 4.45 2.27
CA LYS A 55 30.10 5.84 2.33
C LYS A 55 29.33 6.08 3.63
N THR A 56 29.42 7.31 4.14
CA THR A 56 28.64 7.74 5.32
C THR A 56 27.20 8.09 4.95
N SER A 57 26.31 8.21 5.93
CA SER A 57 24.92 8.66 5.72
C SER A 57 24.87 10.03 5.02
N ASP A 58 25.71 10.98 5.43
CA ASP A 58 25.80 12.30 4.79
C ASP A 58 26.17 12.24 3.30
N GLN A 59 27.18 11.45 2.94
CA GLN A 59 27.60 11.29 1.54
C GLN A 59 26.53 10.59 0.70
N ILE A 60 25.81 9.64 1.29
CA ILE A 60 24.71 8.94 0.62
C ILE A 60 23.55 9.90 0.37
N ALA A 61 23.18 10.70 1.37
CA ALA A 61 22.14 11.71 1.30
C ALA A 61 22.42 12.73 0.20
N GLU A 62 23.64 13.29 0.16
CA GLU A 62 24.08 14.21 -0.90
C GLU A 62 23.99 13.56 -2.29
N GLU A 63 24.50 12.34 -2.46
CA GLU A 63 24.52 11.67 -3.77
C GLU A 63 23.15 11.20 -4.27
N LEU A 64 22.19 11.00 -3.37
CA LEU A 64 20.84 10.58 -3.70
C LEU A 64 19.84 11.74 -3.69
N GLU A 65 20.33 12.97 -3.46
CA GLU A 65 19.50 14.17 -3.28
C GLU A 65 18.38 13.95 -2.24
N GLU A 66 18.74 13.28 -1.14
CA GLU A 66 17.82 12.95 -0.06
C GLU A 66 18.28 13.48 1.29
N SER A 67 17.37 13.50 2.26
CA SER A 67 17.70 13.92 3.63
C SER A 67 18.48 12.85 4.39
N VAL A 68 19.42 13.28 5.24
CA VAL A 68 20.22 12.37 6.07
C VAL A 68 19.30 11.55 6.99
N GLU A 69 18.25 12.18 7.52
CA GLU A 69 17.27 11.54 8.40
C GLU A 69 16.55 10.37 7.70
N VAL A 70 16.19 10.53 6.43
CA VAL A 70 15.57 9.44 5.63
C VAL A 70 16.56 8.31 5.41
N ILE A 71 17.80 8.63 5.04
CA ILE A 71 18.85 7.61 4.84
C ILE A 71 19.08 6.81 6.12
N GLU A 72 19.26 7.49 7.26
CA GLU A 72 19.50 6.82 8.55
C GLU A 72 18.32 5.95 8.98
N LYS A 73 17.08 6.43 8.78
CA LYS A 73 15.88 5.64 9.06
C LYS A 73 15.88 4.35 8.23
N ILE A 74 16.16 4.44 6.93
CA ILE A 74 16.18 3.26 6.04
C ILE A 74 17.30 2.30 6.41
N ILE A 75 18.50 2.80 6.72
CA ILE A 75 19.63 1.97 7.16
C ILE A 75 19.23 1.18 8.42
N LYS A 76 18.54 1.82 9.36
CA LYS A 76 18.06 1.17 10.59
C LYS A 76 16.99 0.11 10.30
N GLU A 77 16.11 0.31 9.32
CA GLU A 77 15.09 -0.67 8.93
C GLU A 77 15.68 -1.89 8.19
N MET A 78 16.90 -1.78 7.65
CA MET A 78 17.59 -2.86 6.93
C MET A 78 18.45 -3.75 7.83
N GLN A 79 18.71 -3.33 9.08
CA GLN A 79 19.47 -4.07 10.09
C GLN A 79 18.58 -5.04 10.86
#